data_AF-A0A453ER02-F1
#
_entry.id   AF-A0A453ER02-F1
#
_cell.length_a   1.000
_cell.length_b   1.000
_cell.length_c   1.000
_cell.angle_alpha   90.00
_cell.angle_beta   90.00
_cell.angle_gamma   90.00
#
_symmetry.space_group_name_H-M   'P 1'
#
loop_
_entity.id
_entity.type
_entity.pdbx_description
1 polymer ?
#
loop_
_entity_poly.entity_id
_entity_poly.type
_entity_poly.pdbx_seq_one_letter_code
_entity_poly.pdbx_strand_id
1 'polypeptide(L)' 'MMHFSNGDKCWNGPDRSLKVRLRCGLSNELNGVDEPSRCEYVAVLSTPAMCVEEKLKELQQKLDAASSDLSGHDEL' A
#
# COMPACT_ATOMS: atom_id res chain seq x y z
N MET A 1 9.32 -4.21 -3.68
CA MET A 1 8.68 -3.45 -4.77
C MET A 1 8.74 -4.30 -6.02
N MET A 2 7.62 -4.59 -6.67
CA MET A 2 7.62 -5.34 -7.93
C MET A 2 7.85 -4.39 -9.09
N HIS A 3 8.57 -4.83 -10.12
CA HIS A 3 8.91 -4.00 -11.27
C HIS A 3 8.66 -4.76 -12.57
N PHE A 4 7.81 -4.19 -13.41
CA PHE A 4 7.52 -4.66 -14.76
C PHE A 4 8.15 -3.66 -15.74
N SER A 5 8.94 -4.18 -16.67
CA SER A 5 9.72 -3.39 -17.63
C SER A 5 9.61 -3.99 -19.02
N ASN A 6 10.11 -3.28 -20.04
CA ASN A 6 10.07 -3.69 -21.44
C ASN A 6 8.63 -3.92 -21.95
N GLY A 7 7.69 -3.06 -21.55
CA GLY A 7 6.34 -3.05 -22.11
C GLY A 7 6.30 -2.43 -23.50
N ASP A 8 5.09 -2.26 -24.05
CA ASP A 8 4.91 -1.73 -25.40
C ASP A 8 5.55 -0.35 -25.59
N LYS A 9 6.00 -0.09 -26.82
CA LYS A 9 6.61 1.19 -27.19
C LYS A 9 5.66 2.36 -26.93
N CYS A 10 6.13 3.34 -26.17
CA CYS A 10 5.43 4.60 -25.97
C CYS A 10 5.79 5.61 -27.07
N TRP A 11 4.82 6.36 -27.55
CA TRP A 11 5.07 7.44 -28.50
C TRP A 11 5.93 8.52 -27.85
N ASN A 12 7.07 8.85 -28.48
CA ASN A 12 8.02 9.87 -27.99
C ASN A 12 8.39 9.67 -26.50
N GLY A 13 8.56 8.42 -26.10
CA GLY A 13 8.84 8.02 -24.71
C GLY A 13 9.62 6.72 -24.63
N PRO A 14 10.00 6.33 -23.40
CA PRO A 14 10.62 5.03 -23.14
C PRO A 14 9.62 3.89 -23.39
N ASP A 15 10.10 2.66 -23.32
CA ASP A 15 9.20 1.50 -23.32
C ASP A 15 8.42 1.52 -22.00
N ARG A 16 7.12 1.20 -22.06
CA ARG A 16 6.26 1.32 -20.87
C ARG A 16 6.81 0.50 -19.71
N SER A 17 6.77 1.07 -18.51
CA SER A 17 7.19 0.39 -17.28
C SER A 17 6.21 0.66 -16.14
N LEU A 18 6.11 -0.29 -15.22
CA LEU A 18 5.24 -0.19 -14.04
C LEU A 18 5.96 -0.68 -12.79
N LYS A 19 6.03 0.17 -11.78
CA LYS A 19 6.50 -0.19 -10.43
C LYS A 19 5.31 -0.35 -9.51
N VAL A 20 5.15 -1.52 -8.89
CA VAL A 20 4.05 -1.79 -7.96
C VAL A 20 4.57 -1.80 -6.53
N ARG A 21 4.00 -0.91 -5.72
CA ARG A 21 4.14 -0.87 -4.26
C ARG A 21 3.05 -1.76 -3.67
N LEU A 22 3.46 -2.87 -3.07
CA LEU A 22 2.55 -3.77 -2.38
C LEU A 22 2.38 -3.31 -0.93
N ARG A 23 1.14 -3.30 -0.46
CA ARG A 23 0.79 -3.07 0.95
C ARG A 23 -0.12 -4.20 1.45
N CYS A 24 -0.09 -4.44 2.76
CA CYS A 24 -1.07 -5.32 3.38
C CYS A 24 -2.48 -4.74 3.20
N GLY A 25 -3.42 -5.63 2.83
CA GLY A 25 -4.85 -5.35 2.74
C GLY A 25 -5.65 -6.66 2.70
N LEU A 26 -6.95 -6.58 2.94
CA LEU A 26 -7.82 -7.76 3.08
C LEU A 26 -8.17 -8.44 1.75
N SER A 27 -8.02 -7.73 0.64
CA SER A 27 -8.31 -8.18 -0.71
C SER A 27 -7.22 -7.70 -1.67
N ASN A 28 -7.17 -8.32 -2.85
CA ASN A 28 -6.34 -7.84 -3.95
C ASN A 28 -7.03 -6.63 -4.59
N GLU A 29 -6.50 -5.43 -4.34
CA GLU A 29 -7.12 -4.19 -4.79
C GLU A 29 -6.07 -3.19 -5.27
N LEU A 30 -6.30 -2.62 -6.45
CA LEU A 30 -5.47 -1.55 -7.00
C LEU A 30 -5.95 -0.20 -6.46
N ASN A 31 -5.24 0.36 -5.48
CA ASN A 31 -5.68 1.56 -4.77
C ASN A 31 -5.33 2.86 -5.50
N GLY A 32 -4.44 2.82 -6.49
CA GLY A 32 -4.05 4.00 -7.25
C GLY A 32 -2.93 3.73 -8.23
N VAL A 33 -2.88 4.54 -9.28
CA VAL A 33 -1.84 4.52 -10.31
C VAL A 33 -1.49 5.96 -10.66
N ASP A 34 -0.21 6.28 -10.58
CA ASP A 34 0.35 7.58 -10.96
C ASP A 34 1.30 7.40 -12.15
N GLU A 35 1.34 8.40 -13.03
CA GLU A 35 2.32 8.51 -14.12
C GLU A 35 3.31 9.65 -13.80
N PRO A 36 4.33 9.42 -12.94
CA PRO A 36 5.29 10.45 -12.56
C PRO A 36 6.16 10.94 -13.72
N SER A 37 6.34 10.12 -14.76
CA SER A 37 7.05 10.44 -16.00
C SER A 37 6.34 9.73 -17.14
N ARG A 38 6.47 10.26 -18.37
CA ARG A 38 5.78 9.73 -19.54
C ARG A 38 6.00 8.22 -19.68
N CYS A 39 4.92 7.46 -19.67
CA CYS A 39 4.91 6.00 -19.81
C CYS A 39 5.68 5.22 -18.72
N GLU A 40 6.01 5.87 -17.61
CA GLU A 40 6.50 5.24 -16.39
C GLU A 40 5.42 5.35 -15.31
N TYR A 41 4.91 4.21 -14.87
CA TYR A 41 3.79 4.14 -13.94
C TYR A 41 4.25 3.67 -12.56
N VAL A 42 3.60 4.18 -11.51
CA VAL A 42 3.72 3.69 -10.14
C VAL A 42 2.33 3.36 -9.62
N ALA A 43 2.13 2.11 -9.21
CA ALA A 43 0.87 1.65 -8.65
C ALA A 43 1.00 1.30 -7.17
N VAL A 44 -0.09 1.44 -6.42
CA VAL A 44 -0.25 0.89 -5.08
C VAL A 44 -1.28 -0.23 -5.13
N LEU A 45 -0.85 -1.43 -4.73
CA LEU A 45 -1.69 -2.63 -4.68
C LEU A 45 -1.78 -3.14 -3.24
N SER A 46 -2.99 -3.24 -2.72
CA SER A 46 -3.29 -3.97 -1.49
C SER A 46 -3.40 -5.46 -1.79
N THR A 47 -2.82 -6.30 -0.95
CA THR A 47 -2.95 -7.76 -1.06
C THR A 47 -2.78 -8.45 0.30
N PRO A 48 -3.54 -9.53 0.58
CA PRO A 48 -3.35 -10.34 1.78
C PRO A 48 -1.95 -10.96 1.87
N ALA A 49 -1.30 -11.18 0.73
CA ALA A 49 0.03 -11.78 0.66
C ALA A 49 1.14 -10.94 1.32
N MET A 50 0.89 -9.64 1.54
CA MET A 50 1.82 -8.75 2.24
C MET A 50 1.53 -8.61 3.75
N CYS A 51 0.47 -9.24 4.25
CA CYS A 51 0.11 -9.17 5.66
C CYS A 51 0.92 -10.18 6.49
N VAL A 52 1.43 -9.74 7.64
CA VAL A 52 2.19 -10.59 8.58
C VAL A 52 1.44 -10.58 9.91
N GLU A 53 1.09 -11.77 10.39
CA GLU A 53 0.24 -11.93 11.58
C GLU A 53 0.82 -11.27 12.83
N GLU A 54 2.13 -11.38 13.04
CA GLU A 54 2.81 -10.73 14.17
C GLU A 54 2.72 -9.21 14.11
N LYS A 55 2.74 -8.63 12.91
CA LYS A 55 2.57 -7.18 12.76
C LYS A 55 1.13 -6.74 13.05
N LEU A 56 0.15 -7.59 12.72
CA LEU A 56 -1.25 -7.33 13.05
C LEU A 56 -1.47 -7.36 14.57
N LYS A 57 -0.89 -8.33 15.28
CA LYS A 57 -0.93 -8.41 16.74
C LYS A 57 -0.31 -7.18 17.40
N GLU A 58 0.87 -6.77 16.93
CA GLU A 58 1.55 -5.56 17.43
C GLU A 58 0.69 -4.30 17.23
N LEU A 59 0.04 -4.15 16.08
CA LEU A 59 -0.85 -3.03 15.79
C LEU A 59 -2.11 -3.06 16.66
N GLN A 60 -2.70 -4.23 16.88
CA GLN A 60 -3.87 -4.39 17.75
C GLN A 60 -3.53 -3.99 19.20
N GLN A 61 -2.42 -4.49 19.74
CA GLN A 61 -1.98 -4.14 21.09
C GLN A 61 -1.76 -2.63 21.27
N LYS A 62 -1.18 -1.97 20.26
CA LYS A 62 -0.99 -0.51 20.27
C LYS A 62 -2.32 0.24 20.23
N LEU A 63 -3.29 -0.26 19.46
CA LEU A 63 -4.62 0.31 19.40
C LEU A 63 -5.35 0.17 20.74
N ASP A 64 -5.31 -1.02 21.34
CA ASP A 64 -5.91 -1.31 22.64
C ASP A 64 -5.33 -0.40 23.73
N ALA A 65 -3.99 -0.30 23.80
CA ALA A 65 -3.29 0.60 24.73
C ALA A 65 -3.66 2.07 24.53
N ALA A 66 -3.75 2.54 23.28
CA ALA A 66 -4.14 3.93 23.00
C ALA A 66 -5.61 4.20 23.36
N SER A 67 -6.49 3.20 23.27
CA SER A 67 -7.90 3.35 23.63
C SER A 67 -8.16 3.38 25.14
N SER A 68 -7.36 2.64 25.94
CA SER A 68 -7.48 2.66 27.40
C SER A 68 -7.17 4.04 28.00
N ASP A 69 -6.31 4.82 27.34
CA ASP A 69 -5.97 6.18 27.76
C ASP A 69 -7.14 7.17 27.56
N LEU A 70 -8.10 6.90 26.66
CA LEU A 70 -9.28 7.74 26.47
C LEU A 70 -10.42 7.45 27.46
N SER A 71 -10.49 6.25 28.02
CA SER A 71 -11.55 5.87 28.98
C SER A 71 -11.44 6.52 30.37
N GLY A 72 -10.40 7.35 30.60
CA GLY A 72 -10.19 8.06 31.88
C GLY A 72 -10.77 9.47 31.97
N HIS A 73 -11.41 9.99 30.90
CA HIS A 73 -11.92 11.37 30.85
C HIS A 73 -13.45 11.41 30.69
N ASP A 74 -14.17 10.73 31.59
CA ASP A 74 -15.58 11.04 31.82
C ASP A 74 -15.61 12.32 32.70
N GLU A 75 -15.68 13.49 32.06
CA GLU A 75 -15.88 14.76 32.78
C GLU A 75 -17.30 14.80 33.37
N LEU A 76 -17.34 15.16 34.65
CA LEU A 76 -18.51 15.28 35.52
C LEU A 76 -19.40 16.47 35.15
#